data_AF-A0A1Z3NBW4-F1
#
_entry.id   AF-A0A1Z3NBW4-F1
#
_cell.length_a   1.000
_cell.length_b   1.000
_cell.length_c   1.000
_cell.angle_alpha   90.00
_cell.angle_beta   90.00
_cell.angle_gamma   90.00
#
_symmetry.space_group_name_H-M   'P 1'
#
loop_
_entity.id
_entity.type
_entity.pdbx_description
1 polymer ?
#
loop_
_entity_poly.entity_id
_entity_poly.type
_entity_poly.pdbx_seq_one_letter_code
_entity_poly.pdbx_strand_id
1 'polypeptide(L)'
;MKKLLMAALVLFGSSAMADTRIMTCVVPSETNAVTLAIDLADDQSADFVMVNLIERSSNMMFFSQMDKGTIAQQLQNGFLNILALTEKSSQVDGVIKNTGFLGLSLESDGTFGGFLAANGNIYPLSCTK
;
A
#
# COMPACT_ATOMS: atom_id res chain seq x y z
N MET A 1 -23.13 47.47 25.86
CA MET A 1 -21.67 47.37 26.03
C MET A 1 -21.35 46.35 27.12
N LYS A 2 -21.06 45.10 26.75
CA LYS A 2 -20.30 44.14 27.57
C LYS A 2 -19.36 43.41 26.63
N LYS A 3 -18.06 43.61 26.86
CA LYS A 3 -16.95 43.12 26.06
C LYS A 3 -16.78 41.62 26.33
N LEU A 4 -16.71 40.81 25.28
CA LEU A 4 -16.11 39.49 25.33
C LEU A 4 -15.01 39.47 24.25
N LEU A 5 -13.80 39.72 24.71
CA LEU A 5 -12.55 39.37 24.05
C LEU A 5 -12.07 38.04 24.64
N MET A 6 -11.21 37.34 23.90
CA MET A 6 -10.70 35.96 24.06
C MET A 6 -11.59 34.89 23.39
N ALA A 7 -11.10 34.04 22.49
CA ALA A 7 -9.74 33.67 22.17
C ALA A 7 -9.59 33.37 20.67
N ALA A 8 -8.66 34.07 20.02
CA ALA A 8 -7.92 33.46 18.93
C ALA A 8 -6.97 32.45 19.57
N LEU A 9 -7.18 31.16 19.33
CA LEU A 9 -6.11 30.17 19.41
C LEU A 9 -6.51 28.92 18.62
N VAL A 10 -5.72 28.65 17.58
CA VAL A 10 -5.50 27.34 16.95
C VAL A 10 -6.68 26.75 16.17
N LEU A 11 -6.90 27.27 14.97
CA LEU A 11 -7.32 26.44 13.83
C LEU A 11 -6.16 26.31 12.83
N PHE A 12 -4.95 26.09 13.34
CA PHE A 12 -3.91 25.37 12.60
C PHE A 12 -4.15 23.88 12.82
N GLY A 13 -5.27 23.41 12.27
CA GLY A 13 -5.60 22.00 12.16
C GLY A 13 -5.70 21.64 10.68
N SER A 14 -4.77 22.15 9.87
CA SER A 14 -4.43 21.47 8.62
C SER A 14 -3.87 20.12 9.06
N SER A 15 -4.75 19.15 9.27
CA SER A 15 -4.36 17.74 9.25
C SER A 15 -3.69 17.57 7.90
N ALA A 16 -2.36 17.61 7.91
CA ALA A 16 -1.56 17.00 6.87
C ALA A 16 -2.14 15.60 6.74
N MET A 17 -2.92 15.37 5.70
CA MET A 17 -3.11 14.03 5.18
C MET A 17 -1.68 13.62 4.83
N ALA A 18 -1.04 12.91 5.75
CA ALA A 18 0.25 12.30 5.49
C ALA A 18 0.09 11.55 4.17
N ASP A 19 1.03 11.77 3.25
CA ASP A 19 1.03 11.05 1.98
C ASP A 19 1.04 9.55 2.31
N THR A 20 -0.12 8.91 2.19
CA THR A 20 -0.27 7.50 2.54
C THR A 20 0.39 6.63 1.47
N ARG A 21 0.68 7.17 0.28
CA ARG A 21 1.38 6.45 -0.77
C ARG A 21 2.82 6.20 -0.35
N ILE A 22 3.16 4.93 -0.13
CA ILE A 22 4.54 4.54 0.18
C ILE A 22 5.34 4.20 -1.08
N MET A 23 4.66 3.74 -2.14
CA MET A 23 5.29 3.37 -3.41
C MET A 23 4.26 3.25 -4.53
N THR A 24 4.68 3.65 -5.73
CA THR A 24 3.95 3.39 -6.98
C THR A 24 4.81 2.46 -7.84
N CYS A 25 4.22 1.37 -8.34
CA CYS A 25 4.90 0.42 -9.20
C CYS A 25 4.22 0.32 -10.56
N VAL A 26 4.98 -0.12 -11.55
CA VAL A 26 4.50 -0.40 -12.91
C VAL A 26 4.99 -1.76 -13.37
N VAL A 27 4.23 -2.42 -14.24
CA VAL A 27 4.77 -3.53 -15.04
C VAL A 27 5.58 -2.94 -16.19
N PRO A 28 6.91 -3.15 -16.25
CA PRO A 28 7.76 -2.56 -17.28
C PRO A 28 7.28 -3.00 -18.67
N SER A 29 6.68 -2.08 -19.40
CA SER A 29 6.14 -2.32 -20.74
C SER A 29 6.04 -0.98 -21.47
N GLU A 30 6.06 -0.98 -22.81
CA GLU A 30 6.00 0.26 -23.59
C GLU A 30 4.72 1.09 -23.35
N THR A 31 3.67 0.47 -22.80
CA THR A 31 2.36 1.10 -22.59
C THR A 31 2.03 1.34 -21.13
N ASN A 32 2.85 0.86 -20.18
CA ASN A 32 2.56 0.87 -18.74
C ASN A 32 1.10 0.46 -18.43
N ALA A 33 0.61 -0.58 -19.11
CA ALA A 33 -0.80 -0.98 -19.05
C ALA A 33 -1.25 -1.47 -17.66
N VAL A 34 -0.29 -1.69 -16.76
CA VAL A 34 -0.51 -2.14 -15.40
C VAL A 34 0.22 -1.23 -14.42
N THR A 35 -0.52 -0.64 -13.50
CA THR A 35 0.01 0.17 -12.39
C THR A 35 -0.41 -0.41 -11.06
N LEU A 36 0.45 -0.24 -10.06
CA LEU A 36 0.22 -0.65 -8.69
C LEU A 36 0.43 0.55 -7.77
N ALA A 37 -0.56 0.86 -6.95
CA ALA A 37 -0.45 1.84 -5.89
C ALA A 37 -0.42 1.11 -4.54
N ILE A 38 0.58 1.40 -3.70
CA ILE A 38 0.69 0.82 -2.37
C ILE A 38 0.55 1.96 -1.37
N ASP A 39 -0.55 1.95 -0.63
CA ASP A 39 -0.91 2.96 0.35
C ASP A 39 -0.84 2.36 1.76
N LEU A 40 -0.13 3.02 2.66
CA LEU A 40 -0.09 2.74 4.09
C LEU A 40 -1.05 3.69 4.81
N ALA A 41 -2.14 3.14 5.34
CA ALA A 41 -2.94 3.81 6.34
C ALA A 41 -2.36 3.49 7.72
N ASP A 42 -2.05 4.56 8.45
CA ASP A 42 -1.53 4.49 9.82
C ASP A 42 -2.71 4.55 10.80
N ASP A 43 -2.99 3.44 11.48
CA ASP A 43 -3.81 3.42 12.70
C ASP A 43 -2.90 3.29 13.94
N GLN A 44 -3.40 3.68 15.11
CA GLN A 44 -2.65 3.57 16.37
C GLN A 44 -2.27 2.13 16.72
N SER A 45 -3.03 1.15 16.24
CA SER A 45 -2.90 -0.25 16.63
C SER A 45 -2.19 -1.13 15.60
N ALA A 46 -2.20 -0.74 14.32
CA ALA A 46 -1.75 -1.58 13.22
C ALA A 46 -1.33 -0.75 12.00
N ASP A 47 -0.53 -1.38 11.13
CA ASP A 47 -0.26 -0.88 9.79
C ASP A 47 -1.27 -1.51 8.83
N PHE A 48 -2.03 -0.69 8.11
CA PHE A 48 -2.96 -1.17 7.09
C PHE A 48 -2.45 -0.80 5.70
N VAL A 49 -2.14 -1.81 4.90
CA VAL A 49 -1.66 -1.61 3.54
C VAL A 49 -2.77 -1.89 2.55
N MET A 50 -3.01 -0.96 1.63
CA MET A 50 -3.84 -1.15 0.46
C MET A 50 -2.95 -1.26 -0.77
N VAL A 51 -3.23 -2.25 -1.60
CA VAL A 51 -2.55 -2.49 -2.88
C VAL A 51 -3.59 -2.42 -3.97
N ASN A 52 -3.55 -1.38 -4.79
CA ASN A 52 -4.49 -1.16 -5.87
C ASN A 52 -3.81 -1.48 -7.21
N LEU A 53 -4.23 -2.59 -7.84
CA LEU A 53 -3.76 -3.05 -9.14
C LEU A 53 -4.74 -2.58 -10.21
N ILE A 54 -4.27 -1.73 -11.11
CA ILE A 54 -5.04 -1.24 -12.26
C ILE A 54 -4.47 -1.89 -13.51
N GLU A 55 -5.26 -2.72 -14.17
CA GLU A 55 -4.93 -3.36 -15.44
C GLU A 55 -5.94 -2.91 -16.51
N ARG A 56 -5.50 -2.03 -17.41
CA ARG A 56 -6.36 -1.38 -18.43
C ARG A 56 -7.59 -0.69 -17.80
N SER A 57 -8.76 -1.34 -17.86
CA SER A 57 -10.04 -0.87 -17.30
C SER A 57 -10.51 -1.65 -16.07
N SER A 58 -9.74 -2.64 -15.63
CA SER A 58 -10.00 -3.42 -14.42
C SER A 58 -9.21 -2.87 -13.25
N ASN A 59 -9.84 -2.80 -12.09
CA ASN A 59 -9.20 -2.46 -10.82
C ASN A 59 -9.41 -3.63 -9.86
N MET A 60 -8.32 -4.09 -9.25
CA MET A 60 -8.33 -5.04 -8.16
C MET A 60 -7.68 -4.41 -6.92
N MET A 61 -8.46 -4.33 -5.86
CA MET A 61 -7.98 -3.85 -4.57
C MET A 61 -7.64 -5.04 -3.67
N PHE A 62 -6.44 -5.00 -3.11
CA PHE A 62 -6.00 -5.89 -2.07
C PHE A 62 -5.69 -5.10 -0.80
N PHE A 63 -5.76 -5.76 0.34
CA PHE A 63 -5.42 -5.17 1.63
C PHE A 63 -4.69 -6.17 2.52
N SER A 64 -3.87 -5.65 3.43
CA SER A 64 -3.22 -6.43 4.48
C SER A 64 -3.14 -5.62 5.75
N GLN A 65 -3.31 -6.29 6.88
CA GLN A 65 -3.09 -5.72 8.19
C GLN A 65 -1.86 -6.38 8.82
N MET A 66 -0.97 -5.58 9.37
CA MET A 66 0.24 -6.04 10.05
C MET A 66 0.41 -5.30 11.37
N ASP A 67 1.25 -5.85 12.25
CA ASP A 67 1.60 -5.18 13.50
C ASP A 67 2.21 -3.81 13.23
N LYS A 68 1.92 -2.87 14.12
CA LYS A 68 2.35 -1.48 14.01
C LYS A 68 3.85 -1.34 13.73
N GLY A 69 4.22 -0.57 12.71
CA GLY A 69 5.61 -0.29 12.35
C GLY A 69 6.30 -1.41 11.55
N THR A 70 5.64 -2.54 11.31
CA THR A 70 6.20 -3.64 10.53
C THR A 70 6.54 -3.20 9.11
N ILE A 71 5.68 -2.39 8.49
CA ILE A 71 5.90 -1.93 7.11
C ILE A 71 7.13 -1.02 7.04
N ALA A 72 7.24 -0.09 7.99
CA ALA A 72 8.40 0.78 8.09
C ALA A 72 9.69 -0.03 8.29
N GLN A 73 9.66 -1.05 9.15
CA GLN A 73 10.82 -1.91 9.41
C GLN A 73 11.22 -2.72 8.17
N GLN A 74 10.27 -3.34 7.46
CA GLN A 74 10.57 -4.10 6.23
C GLN A 74 11.21 -3.19 5.17
N LEU A 75 10.62 -2.01 4.94
CA LEU A 75 11.13 -1.05 3.96
C LEU A 75 12.53 -0.55 4.33
N GLN A 76 12.82 -0.34 5.62
CA GLN A 76 14.17 -0.01 6.11
C GLN A 76 15.16 -1.14 5.87
N ASN A 77 14.72 -2.39 5.98
CA ASN A 77 15.51 -3.58 5.67
C ASN A 77 15.63 -3.86 4.17
N GLY A 78 15.05 -3.03 3.31
CA GLY A 78 15.16 -3.15 1.86
C GLY A 78 14.22 -4.19 1.25
N PHE A 79 13.10 -4.52 1.89
CA PHE A 79 12.09 -5.40 1.28
C PHE A 79 10.67 -5.02 1.69
N LEU A 80 9.68 -5.59 1.02
CA LEU A 80 8.27 -5.54 1.43
C LEU A 80 7.59 -6.82 1.01
N ASN A 81 7.13 -7.62 1.96
CA ASN A 81 6.43 -8.88 1.71
C ASN A 81 5.06 -8.84 2.36
N ILE A 82 4.01 -8.95 1.55
CA ILE A 82 2.63 -8.81 2.00
C ILE A 82 1.79 -9.95 1.41
N LEU A 83 1.07 -10.66 2.28
CA LEU A 83 -0.07 -11.47 1.88
C LEU A 83 -1.27 -10.53 1.72
N ALA A 84 -1.64 -10.25 0.48
CA ALA A 84 -2.67 -9.28 0.15
C ALA A 84 -4.03 -10.00 -0.02
N LEU A 85 -5.01 -9.64 0.81
CA LEU A 85 -6.37 -10.20 0.77
C LEU A 85 -7.27 -9.33 -0.11
N THR A 86 -8.35 -9.90 -0.64
CA THR A 86 -9.41 -9.16 -1.33
C THR A 86 -10.70 -9.26 -0.52
N GLU A 87 -11.72 -8.47 -0.86
CA GLU A 87 -13.07 -8.61 -0.27
C GLU A 87 -13.68 -10.01 -0.48
N LYS A 88 -13.18 -10.75 -1.49
CA LYS A 88 -13.61 -12.11 -1.83
C LYS A 88 -12.72 -13.18 -1.18
N SER A 89 -11.74 -12.79 -0.38
CA SER A 89 -10.90 -13.74 0.33
C SER A 89 -11.73 -14.56 1.30
N SER A 90 -11.52 -15.87 1.25
CA SER A 90 -12.21 -16.83 2.10
C SER A 90 -11.29 -17.99 2.42
N GLN A 91 -11.50 -18.59 3.59
CA GLN A 91 -10.81 -19.81 3.99
C GLN A 91 -11.74 -21.00 3.85
N VAL A 92 -11.34 -21.99 3.06
CA VAL A 92 -12.08 -23.24 2.88
C VAL A 92 -11.10 -24.39 3.07
N ASP A 93 -11.41 -25.30 3.99
CA ASP A 93 -10.54 -26.43 4.36
C ASP A 93 -9.11 -26.00 4.73
N GLY A 94 -8.97 -24.85 5.42
CA GLY A 94 -7.69 -24.27 5.80
C GLY A 94 -6.95 -23.53 4.68
N VAL A 95 -7.39 -23.64 3.43
CA VAL A 95 -6.81 -22.95 2.27
C VAL A 95 -7.44 -21.57 2.11
N ILE A 96 -6.61 -20.53 2.08
CA ILE A 96 -7.06 -19.16 1.82
C ILE A 96 -7.10 -18.95 0.30
N LYS A 97 -8.26 -18.55 -0.22
CA LYS A 97 -8.51 -18.30 -1.65
C LYS A 97 -8.66 -16.81 -1.95
N ASN A 98 -8.52 -16.44 -3.23
CA ASN A 98 -8.66 -15.07 -3.73
C ASN A 98 -7.72 -14.09 -3.01
N THR A 99 -6.47 -14.50 -2.85
CA THR A 99 -5.38 -13.71 -2.25
C THR A 99 -4.33 -13.40 -3.31
N GLY A 100 -3.49 -12.43 -3.01
CA GLY A 100 -2.27 -12.12 -3.72
C GLY A 100 -1.07 -12.17 -2.79
N PHE A 101 0.12 -12.31 -3.36
CA PHE A 101 1.38 -12.15 -2.67
C PHE A 101 2.18 -11.05 -3.36
N LEU A 102 2.48 -9.99 -2.63
CA LEU A 102 3.37 -8.92 -3.06
C LEU A 102 4.73 -9.16 -2.42
N GLY A 103 5.76 -9.32 -3.24
CA GLY A 103 7.14 -9.37 -2.80
C GLY A 103 7.96 -8.32 -3.52
N LEU A 104 8.51 -7.38 -2.78
CA LEU A 104 9.41 -6.34 -3.28
C LEU A 104 10.75 -6.40 -2.55
N SER A 105 11.81 -6.02 -3.24
CA SER A 105 13.16 -5.94 -2.69
C SER A 105 13.89 -4.75 -3.28
N LEU A 106 14.80 -4.18 -2.51
CA LEU A 106 15.69 -3.12 -2.94
C LEU A 106 16.70 -3.70 -3.93
N GLU A 107 16.74 -3.13 -5.12
CA GLU A 107 17.66 -3.51 -6.18
C GLU A 107 19.01 -2.77 -6.04
N SER A 108 20.01 -3.20 -6.81
CA SER A 108 21.36 -2.64 -6.75
C SER A 108 21.44 -1.17 -7.16
N ASP A 109 20.47 -0.67 -7.91
CA ASP A 109 20.37 0.73 -8.33
C ASP A 109 19.64 1.62 -7.30
N GLY A 110 19.20 1.04 -6.18
CA GLY A 110 18.50 1.74 -5.11
C GLY A 110 16.98 1.88 -5.33
N THR A 111 16.45 1.34 -6.43
CA THR A 111 14.99 1.24 -6.65
C THR A 111 14.42 0.00 -5.98
N PHE A 112 13.09 -0.07 -5.82
CA PHE A 112 12.43 -1.30 -5.41
C PHE A 112 11.89 -2.02 -6.64
N GLY A 113 12.06 -3.33 -6.71
CA GLY A 113 11.45 -4.17 -7.73
C GLY A 113 11.00 -5.50 -7.17
N GLY A 114 10.27 -6.28 -7.96
CA GLY A 114 9.76 -7.57 -7.54
C GLY A 114 8.54 -8.01 -8.31
N PHE A 115 7.53 -8.54 -7.62
CA PHE A 115 6.30 -8.99 -8.26
C PHE A 115 5.08 -8.98 -7.35
N LEU A 116 3.91 -8.88 -7.98
CA LEU A 116 2.63 -9.28 -7.39
C LEU A 116 2.18 -10.58 -8.07
N ALA A 117 1.91 -11.62 -7.29
CA ALA A 117 1.26 -12.83 -7.77
C ALA A 117 -0.19 -12.81 -7.30
N ALA A 118 -1.16 -12.78 -8.21
CA ALA A 118 -2.58 -12.77 -7.87
C ALA A 118 -3.42 -13.36 -9.01
N ASN A 119 -4.50 -14.08 -8.66
CA ASN A 119 -5.46 -14.65 -9.63
C ASN A 119 -4.81 -15.48 -10.76
N GLY A 120 -3.70 -16.18 -10.47
CA GLY A 120 -2.97 -16.99 -11.46
C GLY A 120 -2.03 -16.19 -12.37
N ASN A 121 -1.95 -14.87 -12.21
CA ASN A 121 -1.03 -13.99 -12.94
C ASN A 121 0.17 -13.61 -12.06
N ILE A 122 1.30 -13.32 -12.72
CA ILE A 122 2.48 -12.72 -12.10
C ILE A 122 2.71 -11.38 -12.80
N TYR A 123 2.69 -10.31 -12.02
CA TYR A 123 2.94 -8.94 -12.45
C TYR A 123 4.35 -8.57 -11.99
N PRO A 124 5.37 -8.55 -12.86
CA PRO A 124 6.70 -8.08 -12.49
C PRO A 124 6.66 -6.56 -12.30
N LEU A 125 7.28 -6.06 -11.25
CA LEU A 125 7.13 -4.68 -10.80
C LEU A 125 8.47 -3.96 -10.75
N SER A 126 8.46 -2.71 -11.22
CA SER A 126 9.46 -1.69 -10.94
C SER A 126 8.77 -0.56 -10.18
N CYS A 127 9.30 -0.19 -9.01
CA CYS A 127 8.66 0.72 -8.08
C CYS A 127 9.49 1.98 -7.83
N THR A 128 8.78 3.10 -7.72
CA THR A 128 9.31 4.38 -7.25
C THR A 128 8.59 4.76 -5.96
N LYS A 129 9.34 5.32 -4.99
CA LYS A 129 8.73 5.97 -3.83
C LYS A 129 7.94 7.19 -4.25
#